data_AF-A0A2V1JRL8-F1
#
_entry.id   AF-A0A2V1JRL8-F1
#
_cell.length_a   1.000
_cell.length_b   1.000
_cell.length_c   1.000
_cell.angle_alpha   90.00
_cell.angle_beta   90.00
_cell.angle_gamma   90.00
#
_symmetry.space_group_name_H-M   'P 1'
#
loop_
_entity.id
_entity.type
_entity.pdbx_description
1 polymer ?
#
loop_
_entity_poly.entity_id
_entity_poly.type
_entity_poly.pdbx_seq_one_letter_code
_entity_poly.pdbx_strand_id
1 'polypeptide(L)'
;MGRTKLESKLKNRILDLIESPELHAYLMEHAERLKLKDYVSIIAGAPISLGRKQELLHDMKRSSCLKKQEMDYVSLCCACMDRAVQFLTSETGTIFLIQLMGYDDKHKSDIMDGPYIMTSLANTKNAVKNYYREDMDEDADAEWKTLYWRVELYTASQDVNNGEDGFLSAEYTYIMDKDGEVQYYIHEWNSSNHLNGSLGRMVEDQFFSVSPDLNLPVPYHPGDVLFIDCRPYAPGAFYCRLKEVGDDCCGIQCEYVDAEGNMETGALKHGDYFFNHREVEQYLSPLYRARIVSKYELSWDEIVRRSKNGNESR
;
A
#
# COMPACT_ATOMS: atom_id res chain seq x y z
N MET A 1 -0.12 -36.43 -3.39
CA MET A 1 -1.36 -35.70 -3.05
C MET A 1 -1.19 -34.63 -1.96
N GLY A 2 -0.30 -34.76 -0.97
CA GLY A 2 -0.14 -33.74 0.09
C GLY A 2 0.58 -32.43 -0.31
N ARG A 3 1.50 -32.47 -1.28
CA ARG A 3 2.40 -31.34 -1.61
C ARG A 3 1.73 -30.24 -2.46
N THR A 4 1.03 -30.62 -3.52
CA THR A 4 0.24 -29.69 -4.36
C THR A 4 -0.87 -29.02 -3.58
N LYS A 5 -1.43 -29.70 -2.57
CA LYS A 5 -2.45 -29.16 -1.67
C LYS A 5 -1.89 -28.08 -0.73
N LEU A 6 -0.64 -28.20 -0.27
CA LEU A 6 0.01 -27.19 0.58
C LEU A 6 0.34 -25.91 -0.20
N GLU A 7 0.84 -26.05 -1.43
CA GLU A 7 1.11 -24.91 -2.32
C GLU A 7 -0.18 -24.17 -2.70
N SER A 8 -1.23 -24.91 -3.07
CA SER A 8 -2.55 -24.33 -3.34
C SER A 8 -3.10 -23.61 -2.11
N LYS A 9 -2.92 -24.15 -0.90
CA LYS A 9 -3.35 -23.49 0.34
C LYS A 9 -2.59 -22.19 0.59
N LEU A 10 -1.28 -22.12 0.30
CA LEU A 10 -0.52 -20.88 0.43
C LEU A 10 -0.97 -19.83 -0.58
N LYS A 11 -1.15 -20.21 -1.86
CA LYS A 11 -1.65 -19.30 -2.90
C LYS A 11 -3.01 -18.72 -2.52
N ASN A 12 -3.95 -19.56 -2.05
CA ASN A 12 -5.25 -19.08 -1.58
C ASN A 12 -5.12 -18.11 -0.40
N ARG A 13 -4.29 -18.41 0.61
CA ARG A 13 -4.03 -17.48 1.74
C ARG A 13 -3.51 -16.11 1.29
N ILE A 14 -2.76 -16.06 0.18
CA ILE A 14 -2.25 -14.81 -0.39
C ILE A 14 -3.36 -14.10 -1.16
N LEU A 15 -4.16 -14.82 -1.94
CA LEU A 15 -5.30 -14.25 -2.64
C LEU A 15 -6.35 -13.70 -1.68
N ASP A 16 -6.54 -14.32 -0.51
CA ASP A 16 -7.42 -13.84 0.57
C ASP A 16 -7.00 -12.47 1.15
N LEU A 17 -5.85 -11.93 0.77
CA LEU A 17 -5.46 -10.55 1.09
C LEU A 17 -6.16 -9.51 0.20
N ILE A 18 -6.76 -9.92 -0.92
CA ILE A 18 -7.56 -9.06 -1.79
C ILE A 18 -8.97 -8.96 -1.21
N GLU A 19 -9.34 -7.76 -0.74
CA GLU A 19 -10.66 -7.47 -0.17
C GLU A 19 -11.74 -7.23 -1.24
N SER A 20 -11.32 -6.91 -2.47
CA SER A 20 -12.18 -6.73 -3.65
C SER A 20 -12.89 -8.05 -3.97
N PRO A 21 -14.22 -8.14 -3.86
CA PRO A 21 -14.92 -9.41 -3.98
C PRO A 21 -14.88 -9.95 -5.42
N GLU A 22 -15.05 -9.09 -6.42
CA GLU A 22 -15.00 -9.50 -7.83
C GLU A 22 -13.59 -9.93 -8.23
N LEU A 23 -12.56 -9.16 -7.84
CA LEU A 23 -11.17 -9.50 -8.16
C LEU A 23 -10.73 -10.76 -7.43
N HIS A 24 -11.06 -10.91 -6.14
CA HIS A 24 -10.74 -12.11 -5.36
C HIS A 24 -11.31 -13.36 -6.02
N ALA A 25 -12.61 -13.37 -6.33
CA ALA A 25 -13.27 -14.50 -6.97
C ALA A 25 -12.62 -14.83 -8.33
N TYR A 26 -12.33 -13.81 -9.12
CA TYR A 26 -11.68 -13.96 -10.42
C TYR A 26 -10.28 -14.57 -10.32
N LEU A 27 -9.44 -14.06 -9.42
CA LEU A 27 -8.08 -14.56 -9.24
C LEU A 27 -8.05 -15.99 -8.65
N MET A 28 -9.04 -16.33 -7.83
CA MET A 28 -9.21 -17.68 -7.30
C MET A 28 -9.60 -18.68 -8.41
N GLU A 29 -10.46 -18.27 -9.35
CA GLU A 29 -10.85 -19.09 -10.51
C GLU A 29 -9.72 -19.20 -11.54
N HIS A 30 -8.97 -18.12 -11.75
CA HIS A 30 -7.94 -18.01 -12.80
C HIS A 30 -6.51 -17.96 -12.25
N ALA A 31 -6.24 -18.71 -11.19
CA ALA A 31 -4.94 -18.73 -10.52
C ALA A 31 -3.77 -19.17 -11.43
N GLU A 32 -4.06 -19.86 -12.54
CA GLU A 32 -3.11 -20.24 -13.59
C GLU A 32 -2.55 -19.04 -14.37
N ARG A 33 -3.26 -17.91 -14.38
CA ARG A 33 -2.79 -16.66 -15.00
C ARG A 33 -1.72 -15.96 -14.18
N LEU A 34 -1.61 -16.31 -12.89
CA LEU A 34 -0.69 -15.66 -11.95
C LEU A 34 0.68 -16.32 -11.94
N LYS A 35 1.71 -15.47 -12.00
CA LYS A 35 3.12 -15.83 -11.84
C LYS A 35 3.53 -15.64 -10.38
N LEU A 36 4.66 -16.23 -10.00
CA LEU A 36 5.22 -16.09 -8.65
C LEU A 36 5.35 -14.62 -8.21
N LYS A 37 5.80 -13.76 -9.14
CA LYS A 37 5.95 -12.33 -8.87
C LYS A 37 4.63 -11.67 -8.49
N ASP A 38 3.51 -12.10 -9.08
CA ASP A 38 2.20 -11.53 -8.79
C ASP A 38 1.79 -11.83 -7.33
N TYR A 39 2.06 -13.04 -6.84
CA TYR A 39 1.85 -13.38 -5.42
C TYR A 39 2.75 -12.56 -4.49
N VAL A 40 4.00 -12.29 -4.87
CA VAL A 40 4.89 -11.40 -4.11
C VAL A 40 4.37 -9.97 -4.10
N SER A 41 3.90 -9.45 -5.23
CA SER A 41 3.26 -8.12 -5.33
C SER A 41 2.01 -8.01 -4.46
N ILE A 42 1.19 -9.07 -4.40
CA ILE A 42 0.02 -9.13 -3.51
C ILE A 42 0.46 -9.08 -2.04
N ILE A 43 1.52 -9.81 -1.65
CA ILE A 43 2.04 -9.73 -0.28
C ILE A 43 2.58 -8.32 0.02
N ALA A 44 3.34 -7.75 -0.92
CA ALA A 44 4.00 -6.45 -0.75
C ALA A 44 3.00 -5.30 -0.62
N GLY A 45 1.92 -5.29 -1.41
CA GLY A 45 0.93 -4.20 -1.41
C GLY A 45 -0.19 -4.32 -0.37
N ALA A 46 -0.40 -5.51 0.23
CA ALA A 46 -1.53 -5.72 1.14
C ALA A 46 -1.42 -4.91 2.44
N PRO A 47 -2.52 -4.35 2.99
CA PRO A 47 -2.50 -3.56 4.23
C PRO A 47 -2.47 -4.48 5.47
N ILE A 48 -1.39 -5.26 5.59
CA ILE A 48 -1.13 -6.21 6.69
C ILE A 48 0.22 -5.93 7.33
N SER A 49 0.42 -6.37 8.57
CA SER A 49 1.67 -6.13 9.29
C SER A 49 2.91 -6.67 8.54
N LEU A 50 4.04 -5.98 8.68
CA LEU A 50 5.31 -6.45 8.10
C LEU A 50 5.67 -7.87 8.56
N GLY A 51 5.37 -8.23 9.82
CA GLY A 51 5.55 -9.59 10.32
C GLY A 51 4.71 -10.63 9.57
N ARG A 52 3.47 -10.29 9.18
CA ARG A 52 2.63 -11.18 8.38
C ARG A 52 3.16 -11.31 6.95
N LYS A 53 3.65 -10.22 6.34
CA LYS A 53 4.31 -10.27 5.02
C LYS A 53 5.54 -11.17 5.07
N GLN A 54 6.38 -11.00 6.10
CA GLN A 54 7.56 -11.83 6.36
C GLN A 54 7.19 -13.32 6.44
N GLU A 55 6.17 -13.68 7.24
CA GLU A 55 5.70 -15.06 7.36
C GLU A 55 5.32 -15.67 5.99
N LEU A 56 4.53 -14.94 5.19
CA LEU A 56 4.05 -15.40 3.88
C LEU A 56 5.22 -15.59 2.89
N LEU A 57 6.19 -14.70 2.88
CA LEU A 57 7.40 -14.81 2.04
C LEU A 57 8.25 -16.03 2.44
N HIS A 58 8.45 -16.25 3.75
CA HIS A 58 9.19 -17.43 4.21
C HIS A 58 8.44 -18.74 3.95
N ASP A 59 7.12 -18.76 4.08
CA ASP A 59 6.28 -19.90 3.68
C ASP A 59 6.43 -20.18 2.17
N MET A 60 6.48 -19.13 1.35
CA MET A 60 6.73 -19.24 -0.09
C MET A 60 8.13 -19.80 -0.38
N LYS A 61 9.16 -19.32 0.32
CA LYS A 61 10.54 -19.81 0.19
C LYS A 61 10.69 -21.28 0.53
N ARG A 62 9.94 -21.76 1.53
CA ARG A 62 9.91 -23.19 1.94
C ARG A 62 9.18 -24.08 0.93
N SER A 63 8.51 -23.51 -0.07
CA SER A 63 7.81 -24.28 -1.10
C SER A 63 8.80 -25.07 -1.95
N SER A 64 8.64 -26.39 -1.99
CA SER A 64 9.58 -27.32 -2.64
C SER A 64 9.55 -27.33 -4.18
N CYS A 65 8.74 -26.48 -4.82
CA CYS A 65 8.53 -26.46 -6.28
C CYS A 65 9.16 -25.28 -7.02
N LEU A 66 9.80 -24.34 -6.31
CA LEU A 66 10.44 -23.19 -6.93
C LEU A 66 11.65 -23.63 -7.76
N LYS A 67 11.73 -23.10 -8.98
CA LYS A 67 12.95 -23.18 -9.81
C LYS A 67 14.05 -22.35 -9.15
N LYS A 68 15.32 -22.58 -9.51
CA LYS A 68 16.46 -21.86 -8.95
C LYS A 68 16.28 -20.32 -9.02
N GLN A 69 15.92 -19.78 -10.18
CA GLN A 69 15.71 -18.33 -10.35
C GLN A 69 14.59 -17.78 -9.46
N GLU A 70 13.50 -18.54 -9.30
CA GLU A 70 12.38 -18.19 -8.42
C GLU A 70 12.79 -18.22 -6.95
N MET A 71 13.58 -19.23 -6.56
CA MET A 71 14.14 -19.37 -5.23
C MET A 71 15.11 -18.23 -4.89
N ASP A 72 15.96 -17.84 -5.84
CA ASP A 72 16.90 -16.71 -5.70
C ASP A 72 16.11 -15.40 -5.51
N TYR A 73 15.08 -15.16 -6.33
CA TYR A 73 14.20 -14.00 -6.21
C TYR A 73 13.48 -13.95 -4.86
N VAL A 74 12.79 -15.03 -4.46
CA VAL A 74 12.07 -15.09 -3.18
C VAL A 74 13.04 -14.97 -2.00
N SER A 75 14.26 -15.51 -2.11
CA SER A 75 15.27 -15.36 -1.06
C SER A 75 15.69 -13.91 -0.87
N LEU A 76 15.82 -13.14 -1.95
CA LEU A 76 16.07 -11.70 -1.87
C LEU A 76 14.88 -10.95 -1.28
N CYS A 77 13.64 -11.29 -1.66
CA CYS A 77 12.45 -10.71 -1.04
C CYS A 77 12.41 -10.95 0.48
N CYS A 78 12.73 -12.18 0.92
CA CYS A 78 12.85 -12.50 2.34
C CYS A 78 13.93 -11.65 3.01
N ALA A 79 15.12 -11.56 2.42
CA ALA A 79 16.22 -10.79 2.99
C ALA A 79 15.90 -9.28 3.11
N CYS A 80 15.21 -8.71 2.12
CA CYS A 80 14.76 -7.31 2.13
C CYS A 80 13.76 -7.08 3.27
N MET A 81 12.73 -7.93 3.38
CA MET A 81 11.73 -7.86 4.46
C MET A 81 12.34 -8.12 5.84
N ASP A 82 13.20 -9.13 5.96
CA ASP A 82 13.88 -9.49 7.22
C ASP A 82 14.72 -8.33 7.74
N ARG A 83 15.43 -7.62 6.84
CA ARG A 83 16.20 -6.43 7.20
C ARG A 83 15.29 -5.31 7.70
N ALA A 84 14.22 -4.98 6.96
CA ALA A 84 13.27 -3.95 7.38
C ALA A 84 12.65 -4.25 8.76
N VAL A 85 12.28 -5.51 9.02
CA VAL A 85 11.75 -5.95 10.32
C VAL A 85 12.83 -5.91 11.42
N GLN A 86 14.07 -6.29 11.10
CA GLN A 86 15.18 -6.26 12.05
C GLN A 86 15.48 -4.83 12.53
N PHE A 87 15.51 -3.85 11.61
CA PHE A 87 15.71 -2.45 11.99
C PHE A 87 14.55 -1.93 12.86
N LEU A 88 13.31 -2.20 12.44
CA LEU A 88 12.10 -1.80 13.16
C LEU A 88 12.07 -2.31 14.61
N THR A 89 12.58 -3.53 14.83
CA THR A 89 12.56 -4.21 16.13
C THR A 89 13.86 -4.08 16.92
N SER A 90 14.84 -3.33 16.43
CA SER A 90 16.10 -3.09 17.13
C SER A 90 15.88 -2.21 18.36
N GLU A 91 16.31 -2.71 19.53
CA GLU A 91 16.17 -2.02 20.81
C GLU A 91 17.31 -1.05 21.14
N THR A 92 18.38 -1.04 20.33
CA THR A 92 19.58 -0.27 20.63
C THR A 92 19.86 0.81 19.59
N GLY A 93 19.98 2.06 20.04
CA GLY A 93 20.46 3.18 19.23
C GLY A 93 19.48 3.64 18.14
N THR A 94 18.20 3.29 18.26
CA THR A 94 17.13 3.69 17.34
C THR A 94 16.37 4.90 17.88
N ILE A 95 16.13 5.87 17.01
CA ILE A 95 15.25 7.02 17.26
C ILE A 95 14.13 6.97 16.24
N PHE A 96 12.90 7.10 16.70
CA PHE A 96 11.71 7.17 15.88
C PHE A 96 11.21 8.61 15.86
N LEU A 97 11.11 9.21 14.67
CA LEU A 97 10.40 10.45 14.42
C LEU A 97 9.02 10.10 13.87
N ILE A 98 7.96 10.50 14.57
CA ILE A 98 6.60 10.02 14.33
C ILE A 98 5.72 11.22 13.96
N GLN A 99 5.08 11.17 12.81
CA GLN A 99 4.22 12.22 12.26
C GLN A 99 2.85 11.65 11.95
N LEU A 100 1.80 12.36 12.37
CA LEU A 100 0.44 12.07 11.94
C LEU A 100 0.26 12.68 10.56
N MET A 101 -0.04 11.82 9.59
CA MET A 101 -0.26 12.20 8.21
C MET A 101 -1.75 12.23 7.91
N GLY A 102 -2.14 13.12 7.01
CA GLY A 102 -3.51 13.26 6.52
C GLY A 102 -3.53 14.01 5.20
N TYR A 103 -4.64 14.70 4.95
CA TYR A 103 -4.84 15.42 3.70
C TYR A 103 -5.35 16.83 3.96
N ASP A 104 -4.80 17.80 3.23
CA ASP A 104 -5.30 19.18 3.25
C ASP A 104 -6.66 19.31 2.55
N ASP A 105 -7.25 20.52 2.59
CA ASP A 105 -8.51 20.84 1.92
C ASP A 105 -8.47 20.64 0.38
N LYS A 106 -7.27 20.48 -0.19
CA LYS A 106 -7.02 20.23 -1.61
C LYS A 106 -6.64 18.77 -1.88
N HIS A 107 -6.82 17.87 -0.92
CA HIS A 107 -6.47 16.46 -1.05
C HIS A 107 -4.99 16.21 -1.35
N LYS A 108 -4.09 16.99 -0.74
CA LYS A 108 -2.64 16.77 -0.78
C LYS A 108 -2.18 16.16 0.53
N SER A 109 -1.18 15.29 0.48
CA SER A 109 -0.59 14.73 1.70
C SER A 109 -0.02 15.85 2.56
N ASP A 110 -0.36 15.88 3.84
CA ASP A 110 0.15 16.89 4.79
C ASP A 110 0.43 16.26 6.16
N ILE A 111 1.29 16.93 6.92
CA ILE A 111 1.55 16.59 8.32
C ILE A 111 0.48 17.28 9.16
N MET A 112 -0.43 16.49 9.71
CA MET A 112 -1.52 16.98 10.55
C MET A 112 -1.03 17.29 11.98
N ASP A 113 -0.06 16.52 12.46
CA ASP A 113 0.51 16.70 13.80
C ASP A 113 1.90 16.04 13.96
N GLY A 114 2.62 16.44 15.01
CA GLY A 114 4.00 16.06 15.30
C GLY A 114 5.02 17.04 14.69
N PRO A 115 6.31 16.64 14.60
CA PRO A 115 6.83 15.31 14.89
C PRO A 115 6.97 15.02 16.39
N TYR A 116 6.72 13.78 16.76
CA TYR A 116 7.00 13.20 18.07
C TYR A 116 8.27 12.35 18.03
N ILE A 117 8.95 12.25 19.16
CA ILE A 117 10.20 11.47 19.27
C ILE A 117 10.00 10.32 20.24
N MET A 118 10.37 9.11 19.81
CA MET A 118 10.36 7.91 20.64
C MET A 118 11.64 7.12 20.45
N THR A 119 12.02 6.31 21.44
CA THR A 119 13.19 5.41 21.39
C THR A 119 12.80 3.94 21.50
N SER A 120 11.50 3.64 21.42
CA SER A 120 10.97 2.28 21.56
C SER A 120 9.74 2.10 20.69
N LEU A 121 9.77 1.07 19.82
CA LEU A 121 8.62 0.69 19.00
C LEU A 121 7.39 0.39 19.85
N ALA A 122 7.55 -0.30 20.98
CA ALA A 122 6.44 -0.65 21.86
C ALA A 122 5.75 0.61 22.40
N ASN A 123 6.54 1.61 22.82
CA ASN A 123 5.99 2.89 23.28
C ASN A 123 5.36 3.67 22.13
N THR A 124 5.96 3.66 20.92
CA THR A 124 5.37 4.25 19.71
C THR A 124 3.98 3.67 19.45
N LYS A 125 3.85 2.34 19.41
CA LYS A 125 2.58 1.66 19.19
C LYS A 125 1.53 1.98 20.26
N ASN A 126 1.95 2.07 21.52
CA ASN A 126 1.05 2.42 22.62
C ASN A 126 0.58 3.87 22.54
N ALA A 127 1.49 4.81 22.24
CA ALA A 127 1.16 6.22 22.09
C ALA A 127 0.17 6.44 20.95
N VAL A 128 0.41 5.84 19.79
CA VAL A 128 -0.50 5.90 18.64
C VAL A 128 -1.89 5.38 18.99
N LYS A 129 -1.99 4.22 19.63
CA LYS A 129 -3.30 3.67 20.05
C LYS A 129 -4.04 4.57 21.04
N ASN A 130 -3.33 5.29 21.89
CA ASN A 130 -3.94 6.18 22.89
C ASN A 130 -4.39 7.50 22.26
N TYR A 131 -3.65 8.02 21.28
CA TYR A 131 -3.98 9.25 20.56
C TYR A 131 -5.41 9.19 20.01
N TYR A 132 -5.77 8.10 19.32
CA TYR A 132 -7.14 7.94 18.81
C TYR A 132 -8.21 7.72 19.89
N ARG A 133 -7.88 7.33 21.12
CA ARG A 133 -8.88 7.04 22.16
C ARG A 133 -9.31 8.28 22.93
N GLU A 134 -8.43 9.26 23.05
CA GLU A 134 -8.67 10.46 23.83
C GLU A 134 -9.60 11.45 23.08
N ASP A 135 -9.65 11.37 21.74
CA ASP A 135 -10.36 12.31 20.86
C ASP A 135 -11.61 11.73 20.16
N MET A 136 -12.19 10.64 20.68
CA MET A 136 -13.37 9.99 20.08
C MET A 136 -14.70 10.68 20.45
N ASP A 137 -15.04 11.75 19.75
CA ASP A 137 -16.44 12.11 19.51
C ASP A 137 -17.00 11.24 18.36
N GLU A 138 -18.29 10.86 18.40
CA GLU A 138 -18.90 9.95 17.40
C GLU A 138 -18.84 10.51 15.96
N ASP A 139 -18.73 11.83 15.78
CA ASP A 139 -18.54 12.51 14.49
C ASP A 139 -17.08 12.51 14.00
N ALA A 140 -16.10 12.21 14.86
CA ALA A 140 -14.68 12.19 14.53
C ALA A 140 -14.28 10.96 13.69
N ASP A 141 -15.13 9.91 13.65
CA ASP A 141 -14.86 8.66 12.91
C ASP A 141 -14.69 8.88 11.40
N ALA A 142 -15.17 9.99 10.83
CA ALA A 142 -14.94 10.33 9.43
C ALA A 142 -13.53 10.92 9.18
N GLU A 143 -13.06 11.77 10.08
CA GLU A 143 -11.76 12.45 10.00
C GLU A 143 -10.61 11.45 10.25
N TRP A 144 -10.76 10.56 11.22
CA TRP A 144 -9.74 9.53 11.52
C TRP A 144 -9.58 8.48 10.42
N LYS A 145 -10.59 8.28 9.56
CA LYS A 145 -10.51 7.28 8.48
C LYS A 145 -9.45 7.61 7.45
N THR A 146 -9.02 8.86 7.33
CA THR A 146 -8.01 9.30 6.36
C THR A 146 -6.64 9.57 6.99
N LEU A 147 -6.47 9.26 8.28
CA LEU A 147 -5.25 9.54 9.01
C LEU A 147 -4.41 8.27 9.21
N TYR A 148 -3.11 8.41 9.01
CA TYR A 148 -2.13 7.35 9.21
C TYR A 148 -0.84 7.92 9.80
N TRP A 149 0.06 7.07 10.28
CA TRP A 149 1.31 7.49 10.89
C TRP A 149 2.49 7.21 9.98
N ARG A 150 3.31 8.23 9.76
CA ARG A 150 4.64 8.11 9.19
C ARG A 150 5.65 8.02 10.34
N VAL A 151 6.52 7.03 10.30
CA VAL A 151 7.50 6.73 11.35
C VAL A 151 8.88 6.59 10.74
N GLU A 152 9.68 7.65 10.79
CA GLU A 152 11.06 7.65 10.34
C GLU A 152 11.96 7.05 11.42
N LEU A 153 12.70 6.00 11.09
CA LEU A 153 13.66 5.34 11.96
C LEU A 153 15.06 5.82 11.63
N TYR A 154 15.69 6.47 12.60
CA TYR A 154 17.07 6.92 12.56
C TYR A 154 17.94 5.94 13.32
N THR A 155 19.11 5.62 12.75
CA THR A 155 20.14 4.83 13.43
C THR A 155 21.46 5.57 13.44
N ALA A 156 22.32 5.26 14.41
CA ALA A 156 23.71 5.68 14.35
C ALA A 156 24.35 5.02 13.11
N SER A 157 24.68 5.83 12.10
CA SER A 157 25.21 5.38 10.81
C SER A 157 26.31 4.34 10.98
N GLN A 158 26.18 3.20 10.29
CA GLN A 158 27.28 2.24 10.13
C GLN A 158 28.21 2.63 8.97
N ASP A 159 27.82 3.62 8.17
CA ASP A 159 28.54 4.03 6.96
C ASP A 159 29.59 5.09 7.32
N VAL A 160 30.84 4.64 7.37
CA VAL A 160 32.05 5.40 7.71
C VAL A 160 32.31 6.56 6.72
N ASN A 161 31.61 6.58 5.57
CA ASN A 161 31.80 7.58 4.51
C ASN A 161 30.91 8.83 4.64
N ASN A 162 29.93 8.84 5.56
CA ASN A 162 29.14 10.04 5.91
C ASN A 162 29.42 10.53 7.34
N GLY A 163 30.47 10.02 7.98
CA GLY A 163 30.76 10.22 9.40
C GLY A 163 31.73 11.37 9.72
N GLU A 164 31.62 12.54 9.09
CA GLU A 164 32.41 13.71 9.49
C GLU A 164 31.62 14.81 10.22
N ASP A 165 30.29 14.86 10.07
CA ASP A 165 29.46 15.95 10.62
C ASP A 165 28.62 15.59 11.86
N GLY A 166 28.43 14.30 12.14
CA GLY A 166 27.74 13.79 13.34
C GLY A 166 26.21 13.77 13.25
N PHE A 167 25.61 13.98 12.08
CA PHE A 167 24.16 13.89 11.90
C PHE A 167 23.68 12.44 11.78
N LEU A 168 22.45 12.18 12.26
CA LEU A 168 21.73 10.94 12.01
C LEU A 168 20.90 11.08 10.73
N SER A 169 20.87 10.05 9.90
CA SER A 169 19.97 9.94 8.75
C SER A 169 18.89 8.88 9.01
N ALA A 170 17.71 9.09 8.45
CA ALA A 170 16.67 8.07 8.45
C ALA A 170 17.17 6.88 7.62
N GLU A 171 17.11 5.67 8.20
CA GLU A 171 17.39 4.43 7.48
C GLU A 171 16.10 3.93 6.81
N TYR A 172 14.98 3.92 7.54
CA TYR A 172 13.69 3.50 7.03
C TYR A 172 12.60 4.49 7.41
N THR A 173 11.67 4.75 6.50
CA THR A 173 10.36 5.32 6.84
C THR A 173 9.34 4.20 6.86
N TYR A 174 8.62 4.04 7.97
CA TYR A 174 7.56 3.07 8.12
C TYR A 174 6.19 3.75 8.08
N ILE A 175 5.20 3.05 7.51
CA ILE A 175 3.81 3.51 7.46
C ILE A 175 2.98 2.63 8.38
N MET A 176 2.29 3.26 9.31
CA MET A 176 1.60 2.61 10.40
C MET A 176 0.14 3.06 10.47
N ASP A 177 -0.77 2.13 10.72
CA ASP A 177 -2.19 2.43 10.85
C ASP A 177 -2.53 2.97 12.26
N LYS A 178 -3.80 3.32 12.43
CA LYS A 178 -4.35 3.81 13.69
C LYS A 178 -4.23 2.84 14.87
N ASP A 179 -4.14 1.55 14.57
CA ASP A 179 -4.03 0.48 15.55
C ASP A 179 -2.55 0.18 15.87
N GLY A 180 -1.62 1.03 15.43
CA GLY A 180 -0.19 0.88 15.67
C GLY A 180 0.42 -0.30 14.93
N GLU A 181 -0.23 -0.81 13.88
CA GLU A 181 0.32 -1.86 13.04
C GLU A 181 1.11 -1.25 11.87
N VAL A 182 2.38 -1.62 11.79
CA VAL A 182 3.28 -1.17 10.73
C VAL A 182 3.04 -2.04 9.49
N GLN A 183 2.53 -1.43 8.43
CA GLN A 183 2.05 -2.11 7.24
C GLN A 183 3.00 -1.97 6.06
N TYR A 184 3.70 -0.85 5.94
CA TYR A 184 4.60 -0.58 4.81
C TYR A 184 5.92 0.02 5.29
N TYR A 185 6.91 0.01 4.40
CA TYR A 185 8.18 0.71 4.61
C TYR A 185 8.73 1.28 3.31
N ILE A 186 9.60 2.28 3.47
CA ILE A 186 10.43 2.91 2.46
C ILE A 186 11.85 2.80 2.98
N HIS A 187 12.75 2.27 2.16
CA HIS A 187 14.18 2.29 2.46
C HIS A 187 14.77 3.60 1.94
N GLU A 188 15.15 4.50 2.84
CA GLU A 188 15.62 5.86 2.49
C GLU A 188 16.92 5.84 1.70
N TRP A 189 17.77 4.84 1.99
CA TRP A 189 19.03 4.63 1.28
C TRP A 189 18.90 3.40 0.38
N ASN A 190 18.47 3.64 -0.87
CA ASN A 190 18.20 2.62 -1.90
C ASN A 190 19.41 1.73 -2.29
N SER A 191 20.51 1.75 -1.53
CA SER A 191 21.79 1.17 -1.92
C SER A 191 22.04 -0.24 -1.39
N SER A 192 21.30 -0.73 -0.38
CA SER A 192 21.65 -2.00 0.23
C SER A 192 21.41 -3.21 -0.68
N ASN A 193 20.34 -3.22 -1.49
CA ASN A 193 20.18 -4.24 -2.55
C ASN A 193 20.71 -3.80 -3.92
N HIS A 194 21.16 -2.55 -4.11
CA HIS A 194 22.06 -2.25 -5.24
C HIS A 194 23.32 -3.14 -5.19
N LEU A 195 23.76 -3.54 -3.99
CA LEU A 195 24.87 -4.48 -3.79
C LEU A 195 24.59 -5.89 -4.35
N ASN A 196 23.32 -6.25 -4.57
CA ASN A 196 22.89 -7.52 -5.17
C ASN A 196 22.58 -7.37 -6.68
N GLY A 197 23.01 -6.28 -7.31
CA GLY A 197 22.81 -6.02 -8.74
C GLY A 197 21.36 -5.69 -9.10
N SER A 198 21.02 -5.85 -10.39
CA SER A 198 19.70 -5.47 -10.92
C SER A 198 18.54 -6.19 -10.24
N LEU A 199 18.72 -7.46 -9.86
CA LEU A 199 17.67 -8.25 -9.20
C LEU A 199 17.38 -7.74 -7.79
N GLY A 200 18.42 -7.30 -7.07
CA GLY A 200 18.26 -6.68 -5.75
C GLY A 200 17.47 -5.37 -5.82
N ARG A 201 17.82 -4.49 -6.76
CA ARG A 201 17.06 -3.25 -7.01
C ARG A 201 15.59 -3.52 -7.32
N MET A 202 15.32 -4.50 -8.18
CA MET A 202 13.94 -4.89 -8.52
C MET A 202 13.14 -5.39 -7.31
N VAL A 203 13.80 -6.01 -6.31
CA VAL A 203 13.16 -6.46 -5.08
C VAL A 203 12.89 -5.28 -4.15
N GLU A 204 13.81 -4.33 -4.01
CA GLU A 204 13.55 -3.09 -3.25
C GLU A 204 12.38 -2.31 -3.85
N ASP A 205 12.38 -2.13 -5.18
CA ASP A 205 11.29 -1.47 -5.91
C ASP A 205 9.93 -2.18 -5.68
N GLN A 206 9.93 -3.50 -5.41
CA GLN A 206 8.71 -4.27 -5.14
C GLN A 206 8.06 -3.94 -3.79
N PHE A 207 8.86 -3.56 -2.79
CA PHE A 207 8.41 -3.19 -1.45
C PHE A 207 8.44 -1.67 -1.21
N PHE A 208 8.97 -0.91 -2.16
CA PHE A 208 8.97 0.55 -2.13
C PHE A 208 7.53 1.06 -2.26
N SER A 209 6.97 1.48 -1.13
CA SER A 209 5.52 1.58 -0.98
C SER A 209 4.86 2.80 -1.61
N VAL A 210 5.60 3.69 -2.28
CA VAL A 210 5.04 4.95 -2.85
C VAL A 210 4.43 4.73 -4.25
N SER A 211 4.17 3.48 -4.65
CA SER A 211 3.50 3.21 -5.92
C SER A 211 2.43 2.13 -5.79
N PRO A 212 1.14 2.44 -6.09
CA PRO A 212 0.03 1.49 -6.01
C PRO A 212 0.01 0.45 -7.16
N ASP A 213 1.15 0.21 -7.83
CA ASP A 213 1.35 -0.50 -9.12
C ASP A 213 1.13 -2.02 -9.05
N LEU A 214 0.05 -2.46 -8.41
CA LEU A 214 -0.37 -3.85 -8.43
C LEU A 214 -0.88 -4.21 -9.83
N ASN A 215 -0.03 -4.85 -10.62
CA ASN A 215 -0.37 -5.25 -11.98
C ASN A 215 -0.92 -6.68 -12.04
N LEU A 216 -2.21 -6.84 -11.75
CA LEU A 216 -2.92 -8.12 -11.82
C LEU A 216 -3.89 -8.16 -13.03
N PRO A 217 -4.23 -9.36 -13.54
CA PRO A 217 -5.37 -9.51 -14.42
C PRO A 217 -6.66 -9.21 -13.65
N VAL A 218 -7.65 -8.61 -14.31
CA VAL A 218 -8.87 -8.12 -13.66
C VAL A 218 -10.14 -8.70 -14.31
N PRO A 219 -11.27 -8.79 -13.57
CA PRO A 219 -12.56 -9.23 -14.10
C PRO A 219 -13.38 -8.12 -14.77
N TYR A 220 -12.90 -6.88 -14.74
CA TYR A 220 -13.71 -5.72 -15.11
C TYR A 220 -13.86 -5.55 -16.62
N HIS A 221 -14.87 -4.78 -17.02
CA HIS A 221 -15.17 -4.46 -18.41
C HIS A 221 -15.27 -2.94 -18.62
N PRO A 222 -14.99 -2.45 -19.83
CA PRO A 222 -15.35 -1.08 -20.21
C PRO A 222 -16.80 -0.76 -19.89
N GLY A 223 -17.03 0.37 -19.21
CA GLY A 223 -18.34 0.83 -18.75
C GLY A 223 -18.66 0.49 -17.29
N ASP A 224 -17.93 -0.43 -16.67
CA ASP A 224 -18.09 -0.71 -15.24
C ASP A 224 -17.77 0.55 -14.42
N VAL A 225 -18.58 0.82 -13.40
CA VAL A 225 -18.33 1.86 -12.41
C VAL A 225 -17.75 1.20 -11.18
N LEU A 226 -16.58 1.64 -10.75
CA LEU A 226 -15.91 1.15 -9.56
C LEU A 226 -16.10 2.12 -8.40
N PHE A 227 -16.37 1.58 -7.22
CA PHE A 227 -16.18 2.26 -5.95
C PHE A 227 -14.86 1.80 -5.35
N ILE A 228 -14.00 2.75 -4.99
CA ILE A 228 -12.64 2.51 -4.54
C ILE A 228 -12.43 3.22 -3.21
N ASP A 229 -12.06 2.48 -2.18
CA ASP A 229 -11.80 3.00 -0.84
C ASP A 229 -10.39 2.62 -0.37
N CYS A 230 -9.42 3.47 -0.68
CA CYS A 230 -8.02 3.25 -0.30
C CYS A 230 -7.62 3.89 1.05
N ARG A 231 -8.59 4.34 1.84
CA ARG A 231 -8.35 4.93 3.16
C ARG A 231 -7.61 3.96 4.11
N PRO A 232 -6.70 4.46 4.98
CA PRO A 232 -6.37 5.87 5.20
C PRO A 232 -5.37 6.46 4.19
N TYR A 233 -4.92 5.68 3.21
CA TYR A 233 -3.90 6.09 2.23
C TYR A 233 -4.49 6.76 0.98
N ALA A 234 -5.70 7.31 1.14
CA ALA A 234 -6.36 8.18 0.19
C ALA A 234 -7.25 9.18 0.95
N PRO A 235 -7.48 10.39 0.41
CA PRO A 235 -8.28 11.44 1.04
C PRO A 235 -9.77 11.11 1.16
N GLY A 236 -10.22 10.03 0.52
CA GLY A 236 -11.62 9.64 0.52
C GLY A 236 -11.84 8.33 -0.23
N ALA A 237 -13.10 7.95 -0.32
CA ALA A 237 -13.54 6.94 -1.26
C ALA A 237 -13.97 7.61 -2.56
N PHE A 238 -13.59 7.03 -3.69
CA PHE A 238 -13.76 7.61 -5.01
C PHE A 238 -14.52 6.67 -5.94
N TYR A 239 -15.09 7.27 -6.98
CA TYR A 239 -15.74 6.55 -8.07
C TYR A 239 -15.02 6.84 -9.38
N CYS A 240 -14.82 5.80 -10.18
CA CYS A 240 -14.38 5.96 -11.55
C CYS A 240 -15.14 5.01 -12.47
N ARG A 241 -15.25 5.37 -13.75
CA ARG A 241 -15.83 4.53 -14.79
C ARG A 241 -14.75 4.00 -15.72
N LEU A 242 -14.70 2.70 -15.95
CA LEU A 242 -13.69 2.13 -16.83
C LEU A 242 -13.97 2.47 -18.30
N LYS A 243 -12.94 2.90 -19.02
CA LYS A 243 -12.98 3.12 -20.47
C LYS A 243 -12.37 1.97 -21.24
N GLU A 244 -11.24 1.49 -20.75
CA GLU A 244 -10.42 0.47 -21.41
C GLU A 244 -9.95 -0.52 -20.34
N VAL A 245 -9.89 -1.79 -20.70
CA VAL A 245 -9.39 -2.86 -19.83
C VAL A 245 -8.46 -3.74 -20.64
N GLY A 246 -7.21 -3.81 -20.20
CA GLY A 246 -6.11 -4.58 -20.79
C GLY A 246 -5.25 -5.24 -19.72
N ASP A 247 -4.31 -6.05 -20.17
CA ASP A 247 -3.49 -6.91 -19.29
C ASP A 247 -2.24 -6.22 -18.72
N ASP A 248 -1.81 -5.07 -19.27
CA ASP A 248 -0.67 -4.31 -18.76
C ASP A 248 -1.06 -3.30 -17.67
N CYS A 249 -0.06 -2.66 -17.06
CA CYS A 249 -0.28 -1.72 -15.95
C CYS A 249 -1.03 -0.46 -16.40
N CYS A 250 -0.79 0.00 -17.63
CA CYS A 250 -1.50 1.12 -18.24
C CYS A 250 -2.83 0.71 -18.92
N GLY A 251 -3.12 -0.58 -19.02
CA GLY A 251 -4.23 -1.11 -19.82
C GLY A 251 -5.60 -0.90 -19.20
N ILE A 252 -5.68 -0.47 -17.95
CA ILE A 252 -6.94 -0.10 -17.31
C ILE A 252 -7.02 1.41 -17.23
N GLN A 253 -7.74 2.01 -18.18
CA GLN A 253 -8.01 3.45 -18.19
C GLN A 253 -9.40 3.70 -17.60
N CYS A 254 -9.51 4.71 -16.76
CA CYS A 254 -10.76 5.10 -16.13
C CYS A 254 -11.03 6.61 -16.28
N GLU A 255 -12.29 6.96 -16.11
CA GLU A 255 -12.82 8.31 -16.07
C GLU A 255 -13.22 8.65 -14.65
N TYR A 256 -12.78 9.79 -14.15
CA TYR A 256 -13.15 10.31 -12.83
C TYR A 256 -13.48 11.80 -12.91
N VAL A 257 -14.17 12.30 -11.90
CA VAL A 257 -14.59 13.71 -11.84
C VAL A 257 -13.56 14.51 -11.05
N ASP A 258 -13.11 15.63 -11.58
CA ASP A 258 -12.19 16.54 -10.90
C ASP A 258 -12.87 17.41 -9.84
N ALA A 259 -12.09 18.28 -9.18
CA ALA A 259 -12.58 19.19 -8.15
C ALA A 259 -13.54 20.24 -8.70
N GLU A 260 -13.54 20.52 -10.00
CA GLU A 260 -14.40 21.50 -10.69
C GLU A 260 -15.61 20.83 -11.37
N GLY A 261 -15.72 19.50 -11.32
CA GLY A 261 -16.78 18.75 -11.96
C GLY A 261 -16.53 18.39 -13.43
N ASN A 262 -15.32 18.60 -13.94
CA ASN A 262 -14.91 18.14 -15.27
C ASN A 262 -14.54 16.66 -15.25
N MET A 263 -14.53 16.08 -16.45
CA MET A 263 -14.14 14.70 -16.65
C MET A 263 -12.66 14.59 -16.97
N GLU A 264 -11.94 13.83 -16.15
CA GLU A 264 -10.53 13.50 -16.34
C GLU A 264 -10.36 12.00 -16.59
N THR A 265 -9.17 11.62 -17.07
CA THR A 265 -8.82 10.23 -17.35
C THR A 265 -7.51 9.84 -16.70
N GLY A 266 -7.39 8.59 -16.28
CA GLY A 266 -6.15 8.08 -15.72
C GLY A 266 -6.04 6.56 -15.71
N ALA A 267 -4.81 6.08 -15.54
CA ALA A 267 -4.51 4.67 -15.40
C ALA A 267 -4.82 4.17 -13.97
N LEU A 268 -5.85 3.34 -13.85
CA LEU A 268 -6.35 2.86 -12.55
C LEU A 268 -5.26 2.20 -11.70
N LYS A 269 -4.47 1.30 -12.30
CA LYS A 269 -3.44 0.53 -11.56
C LYS A 269 -2.29 1.41 -11.04
N HIS A 270 -2.13 2.62 -11.58
CA HIS A 270 -1.15 3.61 -11.14
C HIS A 270 -1.71 4.58 -10.08
N GLY A 271 -2.95 4.38 -9.64
CA GLY A 271 -3.60 5.26 -8.66
C GLY A 271 -4.24 6.50 -9.27
N ASP A 272 -4.35 6.58 -10.60
CA ASP A 272 -4.88 7.74 -11.32
C ASP A 272 -6.41 7.66 -11.48
N TYR A 273 -7.14 7.59 -10.36
CA TYR A 273 -8.60 7.40 -10.35
C TYR A 273 -9.37 8.50 -9.61
N PHE A 274 -8.68 9.55 -9.17
CA PHE A 274 -9.24 10.70 -8.50
C PHE A 274 -8.37 11.95 -8.72
N PHE A 275 -8.92 13.13 -8.45
CA PHE A 275 -8.18 14.39 -8.63
C PHE A 275 -7.05 14.55 -7.61
N ASN A 276 -5.99 15.24 -8.00
CA ASN A 276 -4.77 15.43 -7.20
C ASN A 276 -4.08 14.13 -6.76
N HIS A 277 -4.37 12.99 -7.41
CA HIS A 277 -3.73 11.70 -7.13
C HIS A 277 -2.19 11.73 -7.15
N ARG A 278 -1.57 12.67 -7.89
CA ARG A 278 -0.11 12.87 -7.95
C ARG A 278 0.48 13.62 -6.76
N GLU A 279 -0.36 14.29 -5.99
CA GLU A 279 0.01 15.05 -4.78
C GLU A 279 -0.28 14.22 -3.51
N VAL A 280 -0.73 12.97 -3.69
CA VAL A 280 -1.05 12.03 -2.62
C VAL A 280 -0.03 10.89 -2.62
N GLU A 281 0.56 10.65 -1.46
CA GLU A 281 1.33 9.42 -1.22
C GLU A 281 0.36 8.24 -1.12
N GLN A 282 0.28 7.46 -2.20
CA GLN A 282 -0.59 6.30 -2.28
C GLN A 282 0.16 5.02 -1.92
N TYR A 283 -0.24 4.40 -0.81
CA TYR A 283 0.36 3.16 -0.32
C TYR A 283 -0.44 1.90 -0.67
N LEU A 284 -1.75 2.05 -0.95
CA LEU A 284 -2.66 0.96 -1.21
C LEU A 284 -3.19 1.01 -2.65
N SER A 285 -2.97 -0.09 -3.39
CA SER A 285 -3.52 -0.22 -4.74
C SER A 285 -5.05 -0.22 -4.73
N PRO A 286 -5.71 0.49 -5.67
CA PRO A 286 -7.17 0.45 -5.77
C PRO A 286 -7.72 -0.95 -6.00
N LEU A 287 -6.92 -1.85 -6.58
CA LEU A 287 -7.32 -3.25 -6.81
C LEU A 287 -7.61 -4.04 -5.53
N TYR A 288 -7.04 -3.66 -4.37
CA TYR A 288 -7.34 -4.37 -3.13
C TYR A 288 -8.78 -4.22 -2.68
N ARG A 289 -9.43 -3.08 -2.97
CA ARG A 289 -10.72 -2.72 -2.38
C ARG A 289 -11.76 -2.23 -3.40
N ALA A 290 -11.40 -2.17 -4.68
CA ALA A 290 -12.35 -1.84 -5.74
C ALA A 290 -13.53 -2.82 -5.75
N ARG A 291 -14.74 -2.30 -5.88
CA ARG A 291 -15.95 -3.10 -6.12
C ARG A 291 -16.74 -2.52 -7.27
N ILE A 292 -17.50 -3.35 -7.99
CA ILE A 292 -18.40 -2.87 -9.01
C ILE A 292 -19.63 -2.25 -8.33
N VAL A 293 -20.00 -1.04 -8.76
CA VAL A 293 -21.22 -0.36 -8.34
C VAL A 293 -22.35 -0.77 -9.26
N SER A 294 -23.41 -1.31 -8.68
CA SER A 294 -24.59 -1.66 -9.45
C SER A 294 -25.27 -0.39 -9.96
N LYS A 295 -25.71 -0.38 -11.23
CA LYS A 295 -26.50 0.72 -11.80
C LYS A 295 -27.80 1.04 -11.04
N TYR A 296 -28.30 0.09 -10.23
CA TYR A 296 -29.47 0.27 -9.37
C TYR A 296 -29.11 0.89 -8.01
N GLU A 297 -27.85 0.80 -7.60
CA GLU A 297 -27.32 1.44 -6.39
C GLU A 297 -27.02 2.92 -6.67
N LEU A 298 -26.20 3.19 -7.70
CA LEU A 298 -25.80 4.54 -8.07
C LEU A 298 -25.36 4.58 -9.54
N SER A 299 -25.99 5.43 -10.36
CA SER A 299 -25.61 5.58 -11.76
C SER A 299 -24.42 6.54 -11.92
N TRP A 300 -23.67 6.37 -13.02
CA TRP A 300 -22.56 7.28 -13.35
C TRP A 300 -23.02 8.74 -13.48
N ASP A 301 -24.15 8.98 -14.15
CA ASP A 301 -24.69 10.34 -14.32
C ASP A 301 -25.05 10.99 -12.98
N GLU A 302 -25.54 10.17 -12.03
CA GLU A 302 -25.84 10.62 -10.67
C GLU A 302 -24.57 10.97 -9.89
N ILE A 303 -23.49 10.18 -10.04
CA ILE A 303 -22.16 10.48 -9.46
C ILE A 303 -21.66 11.83 -9.99
N VAL A 304 -21.63 12.00 -11.32
CA VAL A 304 -21.18 13.25 -11.95
C VAL A 304 -22.01 14.45 -11.48
N ARG A 305 -23.33 14.29 -11.39
CA ARG A 305 -24.24 15.35 -10.91
C ARG A 305 -23.99 15.71 -9.45
N ARG A 306 -23.76 14.72 -8.57
CA ARG A 306 -23.46 14.97 -7.15
C ARG A 306 -22.14 15.70 -6.97
N SER A 307 -21.10 15.33 -7.70
CA SER A 307 -19.80 16.00 -7.65
C SER A 307 -19.92 17.47 -8.06
N LYS A 308 -20.72 17.78 -9.08
CA LYS A 308 -20.97 19.17 -9.51
C LYS A 308 -21.75 19.99 -8.45
N ASN A 309 -22.80 19.42 -7.88
CA ASN A 309 -23.65 20.13 -6.93
C ASN A 309 -22.98 20.34 -5.55
N GLY A 310 -22.06 19.45 -5.16
CA GLY A 310 -21.25 19.62 -3.95
C GLY A 310 -20.36 20.87 -3.99
N ASN A 311 -19.99 21.33 -5.19
CA ASN A 311 -19.18 22.52 -5.41
C ASN A 311 -20.00 23.83 -5.44
N GLU A 312 -21.31 23.78 -5.76
CA GLU A 312 -22.18 24.97 -5.73
C GLU A 312 -22.56 25.40 -4.30
N SER A 313 -22.23 24.58 -3.30
CA SER A 313 -22.62 24.75 -1.90
C SER A 313 -21.47 25.16 -0.96
N ARG A 314 -20.26 25.40 -1.50
CA ARG A 314 -19.09 25.94 -0.79
C ARG A 314 -18.75 27.34 -1.32
#